data_AF-A0A355DGS8-F1
#
_entry.id   AF-A0A355DGS8-F1
#
_cell.length_a   1.000
_cell.length_b   1.000
_cell.length_c   1.000
_cell.angle_alpha   90.00
_cell.angle_beta   90.00
_cell.angle_gamma   90.00
#
_symmetry.space_group_name_H-M   'P 1'
#
loop_
_entity.id
_entity.type
_entity.pdbx_description
1 polymer ?
#
loop_
_entity_poly.entity_id
_entity_poly.type
_entity_poly.pdbx_seq_one_letter_code
_entity_poly.pdbx_strand_id
1 'polypeptide(L)'
;CATEAFLQVDPAIRLGWRKTDGDRLEPGDLIAAISGPLAPVLTAERTALNFLGHLSGIATMVARWVEVADGGAVVWDTRKTTPGLRALEKAAVRAGGGANHRANLSDWIMLKDNHLTGTDIAVAVKSAHSRWPGRTVHVECDDLEQVRECLRAGADAILLDNMTPAEVRTCVAEADSWKAEHGRRPLLEASGGITLDILADYATTGVDCISSGALTNASPALDIGLDLEGPDR
;
A
#
# COMPACT_ATOMS: atom_id res chain seq x y z
N CYS A 1 -0.35 -15.23 -10.36
CA CYS A 1 -0.09 -14.70 -11.73
C CYS A 1 0.91 -15.55 -12.49
N ALA A 2 2.08 -15.88 -11.93
CA ALA A 2 3.08 -16.72 -12.62
C ALA A 2 2.55 -18.11 -13.00
N THR A 3 1.87 -18.81 -12.07
CA THR A 3 1.18 -20.07 -12.36
C THR A 3 0.27 -19.95 -13.59
N GLU A 4 -0.57 -18.91 -13.64
CA GLU A 4 -1.45 -18.66 -14.79
C GLU A 4 -0.67 -18.36 -16.07
N ALA A 5 0.42 -17.59 -16.01
CA ALA A 5 1.23 -17.31 -17.19
C ALA A 5 1.76 -18.58 -17.86
N PHE A 6 2.15 -19.58 -17.08
CA PHE A 6 2.55 -20.89 -17.60
C PHE A 6 1.35 -21.71 -18.10
N LEU A 7 0.29 -21.85 -17.29
CA LEU A 7 -0.85 -22.71 -17.62
C LEU A 7 -1.71 -22.21 -18.79
N GLN A 8 -1.73 -20.90 -19.04
CA GLN A 8 -2.41 -20.30 -20.20
C GLN A 8 -1.66 -20.59 -21.51
N VAL A 9 -0.36 -20.86 -21.46
CA VAL A 9 0.42 -21.25 -22.64
C VAL A 9 0.27 -22.75 -22.90
N ASP A 10 0.46 -23.58 -21.88
CA ASP A 10 0.28 -25.02 -22.00
C ASP A 10 -0.11 -25.66 -20.65
N PRO A 11 -1.29 -26.31 -20.54
CA PRO A 11 -1.74 -26.97 -19.32
C PRO A 11 -0.91 -28.21 -18.93
N ALA A 12 -0.03 -28.70 -19.82
CA ALA A 12 0.90 -29.78 -19.50
C ALA A 12 2.10 -29.32 -18.65
N ILE A 13 2.32 -28.00 -18.50
CA ILE A 13 3.37 -27.46 -17.64
C ILE A 13 3.00 -27.71 -16.17
N ARG A 14 3.92 -28.30 -15.42
CA ARG A 14 3.79 -28.55 -13.98
C ARG A 14 4.69 -27.61 -13.21
N LEU A 15 4.14 -26.99 -12.17
CA LEU A 15 4.85 -26.08 -11.27
C LEU A 15 4.92 -26.67 -9.86
N GLY A 16 6.13 -26.76 -9.33
CA GLY A 16 6.41 -27.13 -7.94
C GLY A 16 6.96 -25.93 -7.19
N TRP A 17 6.08 -25.08 -6.66
CA TRP A 17 6.46 -23.97 -5.79
C TRP A 17 7.15 -24.47 -4.52
N ARG A 18 8.19 -23.76 -4.09
CA ARG A 18 8.93 -23.99 -2.83
C ARG A 18 8.79 -22.80 -1.87
N LYS A 19 8.35 -21.67 -2.40
CA LYS A 19 8.06 -20.43 -1.69
C LYS A 19 6.63 -20.00 -1.99
N THR A 20 6.05 -19.27 -1.07
CA THR A 20 4.71 -18.70 -1.14
C THR A 20 4.79 -17.17 -1.04
N ASP A 21 3.72 -16.48 -1.45
CA ASP A 21 3.67 -15.02 -1.44
C ASP A 21 3.94 -14.49 -0.01
N GLY A 22 5.00 -13.68 0.13
CA GLY A 22 5.43 -13.09 1.40
C GLY A 22 6.61 -13.80 2.08
N ASP A 23 7.04 -14.96 1.58
CA ASP A 23 8.26 -15.60 2.06
C ASP A 23 9.49 -14.74 1.76
N ARG A 24 10.41 -14.65 2.73
CA ARG A 24 11.72 -14.04 2.50
C ARG A 24 12.57 -14.94 1.60
N LEU A 25 13.30 -14.28 0.69
CA LEU A 25 14.20 -14.91 -0.27
C LEU A 25 15.65 -14.50 0.02
N GLU A 26 16.56 -15.45 -0.17
CA GLU A 26 18.00 -15.20 -0.21
C GLU A 26 18.54 -15.39 -1.65
N PRO A 27 19.67 -14.75 -2.01
CA PRO A 27 20.29 -14.97 -3.31
C PRO A 27 20.57 -16.46 -3.57
N GLY A 28 20.07 -16.97 -4.70
CA GLY A 28 20.21 -18.38 -5.08
C GLY A 28 19.07 -19.29 -4.58
N ASP A 29 18.08 -18.76 -3.87
CA ASP A 29 16.90 -19.54 -3.47
C ASP A 29 16.14 -20.12 -4.68
N LEU A 30 15.81 -21.41 -4.59
CA LEU A 30 14.88 -22.04 -5.52
C LEU A 30 13.44 -21.64 -5.17
N ILE A 31 12.85 -20.75 -5.97
CA ILE A 31 11.46 -20.29 -5.78
C ILE A 31 10.46 -21.36 -6.23
N ALA A 32 10.70 -21.95 -7.40
CA ALA A 32 9.86 -23.00 -7.98
C ALA A 32 10.65 -23.89 -8.94
N ALA A 33 10.29 -25.17 -9.00
CA ALA A 33 10.72 -26.08 -10.07
C ALA A 33 9.62 -26.17 -11.13
N ILE A 34 10.00 -26.10 -12.41
CA ILE A 34 9.06 -26.12 -13.54
C ILE A 34 9.43 -27.27 -14.47
N SER A 35 8.44 -28.06 -14.90
CA SER A 35 8.66 -29.17 -15.83
C SER A 35 7.55 -29.21 -16.88
N GLY A 36 7.91 -29.49 -18.14
CA GLY A 36 6.95 -29.55 -19.24
C GLY A 36 7.64 -29.47 -20.59
N PRO A 37 6.87 -29.34 -21.68
CA PRO A 37 7.44 -29.15 -23.00
C PRO A 37 8.28 -27.86 -23.05
N LEU A 38 9.52 -27.96 -23.54
CA LEU A 38 10.51 -26.87 -23.48
C LEU A 38 10.02 -25.59 -24.17
N ALA A 39 9.48 -25.69 -25.39
CA ALA A 39 9.03 -24.52 -26.15
C ALA A 39 7.91 -23.73 -25.45
N PRO A 40 6.86 -24.38 -24.92
CA PRO A 40 5.88 -23.74 -24.03
C PRO A 40 6.47 -23.08 -22.78
N VAL A 41 7.39 -23.75 -22.07
CA VAL A 41 8.05 -23.16 -20.89
C VAL A 41 8.78 -21.86 -21.26
N LEU A 42 9.58 -21.89 -22.33
CA LEU A 42 10.29 -20.70 -22.84
C LEU A 42 9.36 -19.60 -23.33
N THR A 43 8.19 -19.96 -23.89
CA THR A 43 7.17 -19.00 -24.33
C THR A 43 6.55 -18.25 -23.14
N ALA A 44 6.30 -18.96 -22.04
CA ALA A 44 5.70 -18.38 -20.84
C ALA A 44 6.70 -17.60 -19.96
N GLU A 45 7.99 -17.94 -20.04
CA GLU A 45 9.07 -17.47 -19.15
C GLU A 45 9.00 -15.95 -18.90
N ARG A 46 9.11 -15.13 -19.95
CA ARG A 46 9.23 -13.68 -19.79
C ARG A 46 8.00 -13.07 -19.12
N THR A 47 6.81 -13.56 -19.46
CA THR A 47 5.56 -13.09 -18.86
C THR A 47 5.50 -13.47 -17.38
N ALA A 48 5.87 -14.71 -17.03
CA ALA A 48 5.88 -15.17 -15.65
C ALA A 48 6.91 -14.38 -14.80
N LEU A 49 8.14 -14.22 -15.31
CA LEU A 49 9.21 -13.50 -14.63
C LEU A 49 8.91 -12.01 -14.47
N ASN A 50 8.28 -11.36 -15.46
CA ASN A 50 7.86 -9.96 -15.33
C ASN A 50 6.87 -9.78 -14.18
N PHE A 51 5.90 -10.68 -14.02
CA PHE A 51 4.98 -10.64 -12.88
C PHE A 51 5.69 -10.92 -11.56
N LEU A 52 6.52 -11.96 -11.49
CA LEU A 52 7.24 -12.30 -10.26
C LEU A 52 8.18 -11.18 -9.83
N GLY A 53 9.02 -10.67 -10.72
CA GLY A 53 9.96 -9.61 -10.43
C GLY A 53 9.27 -8.33 -9.96
N HIS A 54 8.23 -7.88 -10.69
CA HIS A 54 7.46 -6.67 -10.34
C HIS A 54 6.80 -6.78 -8.95
N LEU A 55 6.03 -7.84 -8.74
CA LEU A 55 5.26 -8.00 -7.50
C LEU A 55 6.15 -8.32 -6.30
N SER A 56 7.22 -9.10 -6.49
CA SER A 56 8.22 -9.35 -5.42
C SER A 56 9.00 -8.10 -5.09
N GLY A 57 9.27 -7.23 -6.07
CA GLY A 57 9.87 -5.91 -5.85
C GLY A 57 9.04 -5.02 -4.93
N ILE A 58 7.73 -4.94 -5.19
CA ILE A 58 6.78 -4.22 -4.32
C ILE A 58 6.74 -4.82 -2.92
N ALA A 59 6.57 -6.15 -2.80
CA ALA A 59 6.53 -6.82 -1.51
C ALA A 59 7.82 -6.59 -0.70
N THR A 60 8.98 -6.62 -1.37
CA THR A 60 10.29 -6.34 -0.76
C THR A 60 10.38 -4.90 -0.26
N MET A 61 9.95 -3.91 -1.05
CA MET A 61 9.96 -2.52 -0.62
C MET A 61 9.04 -2.31 0.58
N VAL A 62 7.83 -2.89 0.56
CA VAL A 62 6.88 -2.79 1.67
C VAL A 62 7.41 -3.45 2.92
N ALA A 63 8.04 -4.62 2.82
CA ALA A 63 8.66 -5.29 3.97
C ALA A 63 9.72 -4.42 4.65
N ARG A 64 10.53 -3.69 3.86
CA ARG A 64 11.50 -2.72 4.40
C ARG A 64 10.83 -1.55 5.10
N TRP A 65 9.73 -1.04 4.55
CA TRP A 65 8.94 0.02 5.19
C TRP A 65 8.33 -0.43 6.51
N VAL A 66 7.75 -1.62 6.54
CA VAL A 66 7.16 -2.21 7.76
C VAL A 66 8.23 -2.43 8.83
N GLU A 67 9.42 -2.90 8.43
CA GLU A 67 10.56 -3.07 9.33
C GLU A 67 11.02 -1.74 9.94
N VAL A 68 11.15 -0.67 9.13
CA VAL A 68 11.53 0.66 9.62
C VAL A 68 10.42 1.32 10.45
N ALA A 69 9.15 1.02 10.17
CA ALA A 69 8.03 1.50 10.96
C ALA A 69 8.05 0.93 12.39
N ASP A 70 8.64 -0.26 12.58
CA ASP A 70 8.82 -0.94 13.87
C ASP A 70 7.54 -0.98 14.74
N GLY A 71 6.39 -1.18 14.09
CA GLY A 71 5.08 -1.22 14.74
C GLY A 71 4.52 0.14 15.19
N GLY A 72 5.21 1.26 14.93
CA GLY A 72 4.76 2.61 15.26
C GLY A 72 3.57 3.10 14.42
N ALA A 73 3.48 2.63 13.16
CA ALA A 73 2.35 2.91 12.28
C ALA A 73 2.14 1.78 11.26
N VAL A 74 0.90 1.62 10.78
CA VAL A 74 0.59 0.68 9.69
C VAL A 74 1.01 1.28 8.35
N VAL A 75 1.76 0.52 7.56
CA VAL A 75 2.15 0.93 6.20
C VAL A 75 1.00 0.68 5.22
N TRP A 76 0.53 1.74 4.57
CA TRP A 76 -0.54 1.71 3.57
C TRP A 76 -0.05 1.97 2.15
N ASP A 77 -0.64 1.23 1.21
CA ASP A 77 -0.55 1.56 -0.21
C ASP A 77 -1.38 2.80 -0.59
N THR A 78 -1.38 3.12 -1.89
CA THR A 78 -2.24 4.17 -2.44
C THR A 78 -2.96 3.70 -3.70
N ARG A 79 -3.63 4.62 -4.39
CA ARG A 79 -4.17 4.40 -5.75
C ARG A 79 -3.17 4.75 -6.87
N LYS A 80 -1.94 5.16 -6.53
CA LYS A 80 -0.84 5.42 -7.48
C LYS A 80 -0.23 4.07 -7.93
N THR A 81 -1.07 3.25 -8.55
CA THR A 81 -0.79 1.89 -9.01
C THR A 81 -0.64 1.84 -10.52
N THR A 82 0.07 0.85 -11.04
CA THR A 82 0.16 0.64 -12.50
C THR A 82 -1.23 0.39 -13.08
N PRO A 83 -1.60 1.06 -14.20
CA PRO A 83 -2.88 0.81 -14.86
C PRO A 83 -3.10 -0.68 -15.16
N GLY A 84 -4.26 -1.21 -14.75
CA GLY A 84 -4.63 -2.62 -14.93
C GLY A 84 -4.07 -3.59 -13.87
N LEU A 85 -3.06 -3.21 -13.09
CA LEU A 85 -2.40 -4.12 -12.12
C LEU A 85 -2.78 -3.89 -10.66
N ARG A 86 -3.66 -2.93 -10.36
CA ARG A 86 -4.00 -2.53 -8.98
C ARG A 86 -4.28 -3.70 -8.04
N ALA A 87 -5.09 -4.66 -8.45
CA ALA A 87 -5.44 -5.80 -7.60
C ALA A 87 -4.19 -6.64 -7.22
N LEU A 88 -3.27 -6.82 -8.18
CA LEU A 88 -2.02 -7.56 -7.98
C LEU A 88 -1.04 -6.77 -7.11
N GLU A 89 -0.86 -5.49 -7.37
CA GLU A 89 0.06 -4.64 -6.59
C GLU A 89 -0.40 -4.51 -5.14
N LYS A 90 -1.71 -4.38 -4.90
CA LYS A 90 -2.27 -4.43 -3.53
C LYS A 90 -2.06 -5.80 -2.87
N ALA A 91 -2.09 -6.89 -3.64
CA ALA A 91 -1.75 -8.21 -3.10
C ALA A 91 -0.26 -8.29 -2.70
N ALA A 92 0.64 -7.73 -3.51
CA ALA A 92 2.05 -7.62 -3.19
C ALA A 92 2.32 -6.77 -1.94
N VAL A 93 1.58 -5.68 -1.74
CA VAL A 93 1.66 -4.87 -0.50
C VAL A 93 1.36 -5.73 0.73
N ARG A 94 0.28 -6.54 0.68
CA ARG A 94 -0.05 -7.45 1.78
C ARG A 94 1.01 -8.53 1.98
N ALA A 95 1.57 -9.07 0.90
CA ALA A 95 2.65 -10.04 0.97
C ALA A 95 3.90 -9.44 1.65
N GLY A 96 4.16 -8.15 1.48
CA GLY A 96 5.22 -7.42 2.19
C GLY A 96 4.89 -7.04 3.64
N GLY A 97 3.71 -7.42 4.16
CA GLY A 97 3.29 -7.09 5.53
C GLY A 97 2.61 -5.73 5.69
N GLY A 98 2.42 -4.98 4.60
CA GLY A 98 1.63 -3.75 4.61
C GLY A 98 0.12 -4.05 4.58
N ALA A 99 -0.68 -2.99 4.69
CA ALA A 99 -2.13 -3.07 4.55
C ALA A 99 -2.61 -2.22 3.36
N ASN A 100 -3.80 -2.56 2.85
CA ASN A 100 -4.38 -1.79 1.77
C ASN A 100 -5.13 -0.58 2.33
N HIS A 101 -4.85 0.61 1.79
CA HIS A 101 -5.83 1.69 1.79
C HIS A 101 -6.98 1.31 0.82
N ARG A 102 -8.02 2.14 0.73
CA ARG A 102 -9.17 1.94 -0.18
C ARG A 102 -8.76 1.49 -1.59
N ALA A 103 -9.47 0.52 -2.17
CA ALA A 103 -9.11 -0.03 -3.47
C ALA A 103 -9.49 0.91 -4.62
N ASN A 104 -10.61 1.62 -4.49
CA ASN A 104 -11.14 2.49 -5.53
C ASN A 104 -11.93 3.69 -4.93
N LEU A 105 -12.60 4.45 -5.78
CA LEU A 105 -13.37 5.64 -5.38
C LEU A 105 -14.75 5.31 -4.77
N SER A 106 -15.25 4.08 -4.89
CA SER A 106 -16.52 3.64 -4.32
C SER A 106 -16.41 3.10 -2.90
N ASP A 107 -15.20 2.79 -2.43
CA ASP A 107 -15.01 2.17 -1.11
C ASP A 107 -15.14 3.19 0.02
N TRP A 108 -14.40 4.30 -0.07
CA TRP A 108 -14.37 5.42 0.88
C TRP A 108 -14.56 6.75 0.15
N ILE A 109 -15.17 7.71 0.82
CA ILE A 109 -15.17 9.12 0.38
C ILE A 109 -13.86 9.73 0.85
N MET A 110 -13.12 10.36 -0.06
CA MET A 110 -11.91 11.09 0.29
C MET A 110 -12.03 12.51 -0.23
N LEU A 111 -12.19 13.44 0.70
CA LEU A 111 -12.22 14.87 0.43
C LEU A 111 -10.77 15.35 0.35
N LYS A 112 -10.48 16.14 -0.68
CA LYS A 112 -9.17 16.71 -0.99
C LYS A 112 -9.33 18.22 -1.15
N ASP A 113 -8.22 18.95 -1.12
CA ASP A 113 -8.09 20.36 -1.51
C ASP A 113 -9.09 20.83 -2.59
N ASN A 114 -9.13 20.13 -3.72
CA ASN A 114 -9.95 20.47 -4.88
C ASN A 114 -11.46 20.41 -4.59
N HIS A 115 -11.89 19.49 -3.71
CA HIS A 115 -13.29 19.38 -3.30
C HIS A 115 -13.70 20.52 -2.37
N LEU A 116 -12.76 21.04 -1.58
CA LEU A 116 -12.98 22.12 -0.61
C LEU A 116 -12.91 23.51 -1.24
N THR A 117 -12.49 23.63 -2.51
CA THR A 117 -12.51 24.93 -3.23
C THR A 117 -13.90 25.56 -3.33
N GLY A 118 -14.98 24.76 -3.22
CA GLY A 118 -16.36 25.24 -3.31
C GLY A 118 -17.19 25.07 -2.03
N THR A 119 -16.60 24.63 -0.91
CA THR A 119 -17.31 24.34 0.34
C THR A 119 -16.35 24.24 1.52
N ASP A 120 -16.80 24.45 2.75
CA ASP A 120 -15.99 24.18 3.94
C ASP A 120 -16.00 22.68 4.32
N ILE A 121 -15.05 22.31 5.19
CA ILE A 121 -14.87 20.93 5.66
C ILE A 121 -16.14 20.40 6.35
N ALA A 122 -16.77 21.22 7.18
CA ALA A 122 -17.93 20.81 7.96
C ALA A 122 -19.13 20.43 7.07
N VAL A 123 -19.42 21.24 6.05
CA VAL A 123 -20.48 20.99 5.08
C VAL A 123 -20.13 19.78 4.21
N ALA A 124 -18.88 19.66 3.76
CA ALA A 124 -18.44 18.55 2.93
C ALA A 124 -18.56 17.20 3.65
N VAL A 125 -18.07 17.11 4.90
CA VAL A 125 -18.14 15.89 5.73
C VAL A 125 -19.58 15.52 6.03
N LYS A 126 -20.42 16.49 6.42
CA LYS A 126 -21.85 16.25 6.68
C LYS A 126 -22.59 15.78 5.42
N SER A 127 -22.30 16.39 4.27
CA SER A 127 -22.87 16.00 2.97
C SER A 127 -22.45 14.58 2.58
N ALA A 128 -21.18 14.24 2.77
CA ALA A 128 -20.64 12.91 2.50
C ALA A 128 -21.37 11.83 3.32
N HIS A 129 -21.46 12.02 4.64
CA HIS A 129 -22.18 11.12 5.54
C HIS A 129 -23.67 11.00 5.20
N SER A 130 -24.32 12.10 4.81
CA SER A 130 -25.74 12.08 4.44
C SER A 130 -25.99 11.37 3.11
N ARG A 131 -25.10 11.53 2.13
CA ARG A 131 -25.28 10.95 0.78
C ARG A 131 -24.85 9.49 0.72
N TRP A 132 -23.89 9.10 1.54
CA TRP A 132 -23.36 7.73 1.61
C TRP A 132 -23.18 7.28 3.07
N PRO A 133 -24.30 6.98 3.76
CA PRO A 133 -24.26 6.50 5.13
C PRO A 133 -23.41 5.22 5.26
N GLY A 134 -22.60 5.15 6.31
CA GLY A 134 -21.79 3.97 6.63
C GLY A 134 -20.50 3.83 5.82
N ARG A 135 -20.12 4.83 5.02
CA ARG A 135 -18.83 4.89 4.32
C ARG A 135 -17.87 5.79 5.09
N THR A 136 -16.61 5.36 5.17
CA THR A 136 -15.53 6.19 5.73
C THR A 136 -15.43 7.50 4.95
N VAL A 137 -15.49 8.61 5.66
CA VAL A 137 -15.18 9.96 5.17
C VAL A 137 -13.78 10.32 5.64
N HIS A 138 -12.86 10.31 4.69
CA HIS A 138 -11.45 10.64 4.87
C HIS A 138 -11.20 12.07 4.35
N VAL A 139 -10.58 12.95 5.13
CA VAL A 139 -10.29 14.33 4.72
C VAL A 139 -8.79 14.57 4.69
N GLU A 140 -8.30 15.15 3.59
CA GLU A 140 -6.92 15.63 3.46
C GLU A 140 -6.78 17.02 4.10
N CYS A 141 -5.78 17.17 4.97
CA CYS A 141 -5.48 18.39 5.69
C CYS A 141 -3.99 18.74 5.56
N ASP A 142 -3.69 20.01 5.34
CA ASP A 142 -2.32 20.54 5.25
C ASP A 142 -1.94 21.44 6.44
N ASP A 143 -2.88 21.75 7.34
CA ASP A 143 -2.61 22.47 8.59
C ASP A 143 -3.41 21.93 9.81
N LEU A 144 -3.01 22.37 11.01
CA LEU A 144 -3.64 21.97 12.28
C LEU A 144 -5.09 22.46 12.43
N GLU A 145 -5.44 23.61 11.85
CA GLU A 145 -6.80 24.14 12.01
C GLU A 145 -7.80 23.32 11.20
N GLN A 146 -7.42 22.87 10.00
CA GLN A 146 -8.20 21.92 9.23
C GLN A 146 -8.40 20.59 9.96
N VAL A 147 -7.39 20.10 10.69
CA VAL A 147 -7.52 18.91 11.55
C VAL A 147 -8.58 19.16 12.62
N ARG A 148 -8.56 20.32 13.29
CA ARG A 148 -9.58 20.70 14.28
C ARG A 148 -10.97 20.79 13.68
N GLU A 149 -11.10 21.34 12.48
CA GLU A 149 -12.37 21.37 11.76
C GLU A 149 -12.87 19.96 11.45
N CYS A 150 -11.99 19.06 11.00
CA CYS A 150 -12.35 17.66 10.74
C CYS A 150 -12.81 16.91 11.98
N LEU A 151 -12.15 17.15 13.13
CA LEU A 151 -12.55 16.60 14.43
C LEU A 151 -13.99 17.03 14.78
N ARG A 152 -14.27 18.34 14.71
CA ARG A 152 -15.61 18.90 14.97
C ARG A 152 -16.65 18.41 13.98
N ALA A 153 -16.28 18.25 12.72
CA ALA A 153 -17.16 17.80 11.64
C ALA A 153 -17.48 16.30 11.72
N GLY A 154 -16.70 15.52 12.48
CA GLY A 154 -16.89 14.08 12.62
C GLY A 154 -16.38 13.29 11.41
N ALA A 155 -15.23 13.69 10.85
CA ALA A 155 -14.51 12.85 9.90
C ALA A 155 -14.14 11.50 10.54
N ASP A 156 -14.04 10.45 9.72
CA ASP A 156 -13.67 9.10 10.19
C ASP A 156 -12.15 8.86 10.09
N ALA A 157 -11.51 9.54 9.15
CA ALA A 157 -10.07 9.53 8.94
C ALA A 157 -9.58 10.91 8.49
N ILE A 158 -8.34 11.24 8.82
CA ILE A 158 -7.66 12.47 8.44
C ILE A 158 -6.30 12.12 7.86
N LEU A 159 -6.02 12.61 6.65
CA LEU A 159 -4.71 12.53 6.01
C LEU A 159 -3.98 13.84 6.27
N LEU A 160 -2.81 13.75 6.88
CA LEU A 160 -1.89 14.85 7.14
C LEU A 160 -0.95 14.96 5.93
N ASP A 161 -1.22 15.89 5.02
CA ASP A 161 -0.53 16.00 3.73
C ASP A 161 0.71 16.90 3.83
N ASN A 162 1.88 16.35 3.50
CA ASN A 162 3.17 17.04 3.46
C ASN A 162 3.56 17.79 4.75
N MET A 163 2.96 17.43 5.89
CA MET A 163 3.32 17.95 7.20
C MET A 163 4.64 17.34 7.70
N THR A 164 5.46 18.15 8.35
CA THR A 164 6.69 17.68 9.01
C THR A 164 6.36 16.79 10.22
N PRO A 165 7.30 15.93 10.68
CA PRO A 165 7.07 15.11 11.88
C PRO A 165 6.68 15.91 13.14
N ALA A 166 7.12 17.17 13.25
CA ALA A 166 6.75 18.05 14.36
C ALA A 166 5.30 18.52 14.27
N GLU A 167 4.84 18.89 13.08
CA GLU A 167 3.44 19.25 12.82
C GLU A 167 2.52 18.04 13.00
N VAL A 168 2.93 16.88 12.50
CA VAL A 168 2.21 15.60 12.70
C VAL A 168 2.04 15.29 14.18
N ARG A 169 3.10 15.39 15.00
CA ARG A 169 2.99 15.22 16.47
C ARG A 169 1.99 16.19 17.10
N THR A 170 1.94 17.43 16.61
CA THR A 170 0.99 18.43 17.10
C THR A 170 -0.45 18.03 16.76
N CYS A 171 -0.69 17.53 15.55
CA CYS A 171 -2.00 17.04 15.12
C CYS A 171 -2.43 15.78 15.88
N VAL A 172 -1.51 14.85 16.14
CA VAL A 172 -1.76 13.65 16.97
C VAL A 172 -2.16 14.06 18.38
N ALA A 173 -1.43 14.99 19.01
CA ALA A 173 -1.75 15.47 20.36
C ALA A 173 -3.13 16.14 20.46
N GLU A 174 -3.51 16.91 19.43
CA GLU A 174 -4.86 17.51 19.34
C GLU A 174 -5.94 16.43 19.23
N ALA A 175 -5.74 15.44 18.36
CA ALA A 175 -6.70 14.36 18.16
C ALA A 175 -6.81 13.44 19.39
N ASP A 176 -5.73 13.19 20.11
CA ASP A 176 -5.73 12.43 21.37
C ASP A 176 -6.42 13.20 22.49
N SER A 177 -6.22 14.52 22.57
CA SER A 177 -6.97 15.39 23.50
C SER A 177 -8.47 15.34 23.19
N TRP A 178 -8.84 15.42 21.91
CA TRP A 178 -10.21 15.25 21.46
C TRP A 178 -10.80 13.90 21.86
N LYS A 179 -10.04 12.80 21.69
CA LYS A 179 -10.45 11.45 22.12
C LYS A 179 -10.68 11.38 23.63
N ALA A 180 -9.86 12.01 24.44
CA ALA A 180 -10.01 12.02 25.89
C ALA A 180 -11.33 12.70 26.32
N GLU A 181 -11.76 13.75 25.60
CA GLU A 181 -12.99 14.48 25.88
C GLU A 181 -14.24 13.81 25.27
N HIS A 182 -14.14 13.24 24.07
CA HIS A 182 -15.28 12.76 23.28
C HIS A 182 -15.37 11.23 23.13
N GLY A 183 -14.40 10.49 23.68
CA GLY A 183 -14.32 9.03 23.68
C GLY A 183 -13.76 8.39 22.40
N ARG A 184 -13.66 9.13 21.29
CA ARG A 184 -13.12 8.64 20.01
C ARG A 184 -12.44 9.75 19.21
N ARG A 185 -11.49 9.37 18.34
CA ARG A 185 -10.89 10.23 17.30
C ARG A 185 -10.90 9.50 15.94
N PRO A 186 -10.80 10.24 14.82
CA PRO A 186 -10.53 9.64 13.51
C PRO A 186 -9.19 8.93 13.45
N LEU A 187 -9.03 8.06 12.46
CA LEU A 187 -7.73 7.54 12.04
C LEU A 187 -6.86 8.69 11.51
N LEU A 188 -5.58 8.68 11.85
CA LEU A 188 -4.60 9.64 11.35
C LEU A 188 -3.62 8.94 10.41
N GLU A 189 -3.57 9.41 9.17
CA GLU A 189 -2.63 8.96 8.14
C GLU A 189 -1.61 10.07 7.87
N ALA A 190 -0.32 9.79 7.95
CA ALA A 190 0.72 10.67 7.40
C ALA A 190 1.00 10.31 5.93
N SER A 191 1.04 11.31 5.06
CA SER A 191 1.34 11.13 3.64
C SER A 191 2.00 12.39 3.07
N GLY A 192 2.68 12.24 1.93
CA GLY A 192 3.32 13.34 1.21
C GLY A 192 4.83 13.29 1.33
N GLY A 193 5.50 12.92 0.23
CA GLY A 193 6.97 12.91 0.16
C GLY A 193 7.70 11.95 1.10
N ILE A 194 6.98 11.11 1.87
CA ILE A 194 7.61 10.18 2.81
C ILE A 194 8.42 9.12 2.05
N THR A 195 9.68 9.00 2.43
CA THR A 195 10.66 8.04 1.92
C THR A 195 11.13 7.12 3.03
N LEU A 196 11.82 6.03 2.67
CA LEU A 196 12.30 5.03 3.63
C LEU A 196 13.28 5.63 4.66
N ASP A 197 14.08 6.63 4.25
CA ASP A 197 15.09 7.29 5.10
C ASP A 197 14.49 8.20 6.18
N ILE A 198 13.32 8.79 5.93
CA ILE A 198 12.63 9.65 6.92
C ILE A 198 11.44 8.94 7.60
N LEU A 199 11.11 7.72 7.19
CA LEU A 199 9.92 7.02 7.66
C LEU A 199 9.88 6.83 9.19
N ALA A 200 11.03 6.53 9.81
CA ALA A 200 11.12 6.33 11.26
C ALA A 200 10.68 7.57 12.05
N ASP A 201 10.97 8.77 11.53
CA ASP A 201 10.57 10.03 12.17
C ASP A 201 9.05 10.22 12.18
N TYR A 202 8.35 9.68 11.16
CA TYR A 202 6.89 9.68 11.08
C TYR A 202 6.27 8.56 11.93
N ALA A 203 6.85 7.36 11.90
CA ALA A 203 6.33 6.20 12.65
C ALA A 203 6.32 6.44 14.17
N THR A 204 7.22 7.27 14.67
CA THR A 204 7.30 7.64 16.10
C THR A 204 6.40 8.82 16.50
N THR A 205 5.64 9.40 15.57
CA THR A 205 4.77 10.56 15.87
C THR A 205 3.46 10.18 16.56
N GLY A 206 3.06 8.90 16.50
CA GLY A 206 1.78 8.40 17.00
C GLY A 206 0.63 8.40 15.98
N VAL A 207 0.92 8.63 14.69
CA VAL A 207 -0.05 8.37 13.61
C VAL A 207 -0.41 6.89 13.52
N ASP A 208 -1.64 6.59 13.13
CA ASP A 208 -2.09 5.20 13.01
C ASP A 208 -1.54 4.56 11.73
N CYS A 209 -1.39 5.34 10.67
CA CYS A 209 -0.98 4.86 9.35
C CYS A 209 -0.01 5.81 8.65
N ILE A 210 0.84 5.27 7.78
CA ILE A 210 1.70 6.01 6.87
C ILE A 210 1.45 5.46 5.47
N SER A 211 1.16 6.33 4.50
CA SER A 211 1.02 5.90 3.11
C SER A 211 2.05 6.53 2.18
N SER A 212 2.41 5.78 1.13
CA SER A 212 3.28 6.30 0.08
C SER A 212 2.99 5.68 -1.27
N GLY A 213 2.98 6.54 -2.30
CA GLY A 213 2.87 6.10 -3.68
C GLY A 213 4.10 5.31 -4.15
N ALA A 214 5.26 5.59 -3.56
CA ALA A 214 6.54 5.00 -3.95
C ALA A 214 6.53 3.47 -3.83
N LEU A 215 5.71 2.92 -2.91
CA LEU A 215 5.56 1.49 -2.68
C LEU A 215 5.10 0.74 -3.93
N THR A 216 4.25 1.33 -4.77
CA THR A 216 3.69 0.65 -5.95
C THR A 216 4.20 1.21 -7.27
N ASN A 217 4.59 2.49 -7.34
CA ASN A 217 5.00 3.13 -8.61
C ASN A 217 6.53 3.31 -8.78
N ALA A 218 7.32 3.05 -7.74
CA ALA A 218 8.77 3.27 -7.75
C ALA A 218 9.57 2.09 -7.17
N SER A 219 8.92 0.97 -6.89
CA SER A 219 9.59 -0.24 -6.40
C SER A 219 10.39 -0.92 -7.51
N PRO A 220 11.71 -1.13 -7.33
CA PRO A 220 12.51 -1.88 -8.30
C PRO A 220 12.03 -3.32 -8.39
N ALA A 221 12.03 -3.89 -9.60
CA ALA A 221 11.76 -5.32 -9.78
C ALA A 221 12.84 -6.15 -9.07
N LEU A 222 12.42 -7.24 -8.42
CA LEU A 222 13.34 -8.23 -7.88
C LEU A 222 13.95 -9.04 -9.04
N ASP A 223 15.27 -9.23 -9.00
CA ASP A 223 15.98 -10.01 -10.01
C ASP A 223 15.70 -11.50 -9.82
N ILE A 224 14.94 -12.08 -10.75
CA ILE A 224 14.53 -13.49 -10.74
C ILE A 224 14.76 -14.06 -12.14
N GLY A 225 15.53 -15.15 -12.20
CA GLY A 225 15.81 -15.91 -13.41
C GLY A 225 15.07 -17.23 -13.47
N LEU A 226 15.01 -17.80 -14.67
CA LEU A 226 14.65 -19.20 -14.92
C LEU A 226 15.85 -19.86 -15.60
N ASP A 227 16.47 -20.80 -14.92
CA ASP A 227 17.58 -21.59 -15.45
C ASP A 227 17.09 -22.96 -15.91
N LEU A 228 17.59 -23.41 -17.06
CA LEU A 228 17.32 -24.75 -17.56
C LEU A 228 18.36 -25.73 -17.01
N GLU A 229 17.89 -26.83 -16.42
CA GLU A 229 18.75 -27.98 -16.12
C GLU A 229 18.98 -28.76 -17.43
N GLY A 230 20.24 -28.77 -17.89
CA GLY A 230 20.68 -29.60 -19.00
C GLY A 230 20.99 -31.03 -18.55
N PRO A 231 21.15 -31.99 -19.47
CA PRO A 231 21.39 -33.40 -19.14
C PRO A 231 22.68 -33.70 -18.35
N ASP A 232 23.62 -32.74 -18.25
CA ASP A 232 24.92 -32.89 -17.58
C ASP A 232 25.12 -31.94 -16.37
N ARG A 233 24.03 -31.49 -15.72
CA ARG A 233 24.08 -30.80 -14.42
C ARG A 233 23.15 -31.46 -13.41
#